data_AF-A0A6G0XTA8-F1
#
_entry.id   AF-A0A6G0XTA8-F1
#
_cell.length_a   1.000
_cell.length_b   1.000
_cell.length_c   1.000
_cell.angle_alpha   90.00
_cell.angle_beta   90.00
_cell.angle_gamma   90.00
#
_symmetry.space_group_name_H-M   'P 1'
#
loop_
_entity.id
_entity.type
_entity.pdbx_description
1 polymer ?
#
loop_
_entity_poly.entity_id
_entity_poly.type
_entity_poly.pdbx_seq_one_letter_code
_entity_poly.pdbx_strand_id
1 'polypeptide(L)'
;MSRRNNAQANAMSNGNQNDYLQKILAEVDPKFVLQPGVEELLMDMATDFVNDVTSASGRLAKHRRAAQVESKDVQLVLDKNYGISVAAKKKLHAPSSKSKPTKSSVHMHRVALKRKALTAAARAQKKK
;
A
#
# COMPACT_ATOMS: atom_id res chain seq x y z
N MET A 1 31.82 -50.44 -33.50
CA MET A 1 32.40 -50.18 -32.16
C MET A 1 32.20 -48.70 -31.86
N SER A 2 31.09 -48.31 -31.22
CA SER A 2 30.87 -48.28 -29.76
C SER A 2 31.31 -46.95 -29.11
N ARG A 3 30.28 -46.12 -28.85
CA ARG A 3 30.03 -45.28 -27.65
C ARG A 3 30.96 -44.10 -27.32
N ARG A 4 30.36 -42.90 -27.23
CA ARG A 4 30.12 -42.10 -26.00
C ARG A 4 29.65 -40.69 -26.43
N ASN A 5 28.35 -40.43 -26.49
CA ASN A 5 27.57 -39.79 -25.42
C ASN A 5 28.31 -38.64 -24.72
N ASN A 6 28.04 -37.40 -25.16
CA ASN A 6 28.19 -36.21 -24.32
C ASN A 6 26.83 -35.50 -24.24
N ALA A 7 25.91 -36.11 -23.50
CA ALA A 7 24.63 -35.56 -23.11
C ALA A 7 24.56 -35.65 -21.58
N GLN A 8 25.17 -34.67 -20.92
CA GLN A 8 25.14 -34.38 -19.49
C GLN A 8 25.96 -33.08 -19.33
N ALA A 9 25.56 -32.06 -18.58
CA ALA A 9 24.38 -31.84 -17.80
C ALA A 9 24.34 -30.33 -17.63
N ASN A 10 23.31 -29.67 -18.15
CA ASN A 10 22.93 -28.38 -17.62
C ASN A 10 21.41 -28.38 -17.47
N ALA A 11 20.94 -29.36 -16.70
CA ALA A 11 19.73 -29.16 -15.93
C ALA A 11 20.10 -28.12 -14.87
N MET A 12 20.02 -26.84 -15.26
CA MET A 12 19.91 -25.76 -14.30
C MET A 12 18.72 -26.12 -13.43
N SER A 13 19.02 -26.60 -12.23
CA SER A 13 18.11 -26.57 -11.11
C SER A 13 17.72 -25.10 -10.98
N ASN A 14 16.60 -24.74 -11.60
CA ASN A 14 15.77 -23.65 -11.14
C ASN A 14 15.30 -24.09 -9.75
N GLY A 15 16.19 -23.96 -8.76
CA GLY A 15 15.83 -24.03 -7.36
C GLY A 15 14.73 -23.01 -7.19
N ASN A 16 13.52 -23.54 -7.01
CA ASN A 16 12.25 -22.83 -6.98
C ASN A 16 12.41 -21.48 -6.24
N GLN A 17 12.47 -20.36 -6.97
CA GLN A 17 12.29 -19.03 -6.39
C GLN A 17 10.98 -18.94 -5.58
N ASN A 18 10.08 -19.87 -5.89
CA ASN A 18 8.77 -20.15 -5.35
C ASN A 18 8.76 -20.85 -3.98
N ASP A 19 9.88 -21.41 -3.50
CA ASP A 19 9.90 -22.13 -2.21
C ASP A 19 9.50 -21.22 -1.03
N TYR A 20 9.77 -19.91 -1.13
CA TYR A 20 9.37 -18.95 -0.11
C TYR A 20 7.87 -18.60 -0.17
N LEU A 21 7.30 -18.48 -1.38
CA LEU A 21 5.86 -18.26 -1.53
C LEU A 21 5.08 -19.47 -0.99
N GLN A 22 5.52 -20.69 -1.30
CA GLN A 22 4.91 -21.91 -0.78
C GLN A 22 4.99 -22.01 0.74
N LYS A 23 6.09 -21.55 1.35
CA LYS A 23 6.20 -21.47 2.82
C LYS A 23 5.20 -20.49 3.42
N ILE A 24 5.09 -19.27 2.87
CA ILE A 24 4.10 -18.29 3.33
C ILE A 24 2.68 -18.83 3.15
N LEU A 25 2.41 -19.52 2.04
CA LEU A 25 1.11 -20.11 1.77
C LEU A 25 0.74 -21.17 2.81
N ALA A 26 1.70 -22.02 3.18
CA ALA A 26 1.50 -23.06 4.19
C ALA A 26 1.22 -22.48 5.60
N GLU A 27 1.70 -21.27 5.90
CA GLU A 27 1.35 -20.55 7.14
C GLU A 27 -0.11 -20.08 7.15
N VAL A 28 -0.70 -19.83 5.98
CA VAL A 28 -2.10 -19.38 5.83
C VAL A 28 -3.05 -20.57 5.70
N ASP A 29 -2.77 -21.49 4.77
CA ASP A 29 -3.51 -22.74 4.57
C ASP A 29 -2.57 -23.85 4.09
N PRO A 30 -2.23 -24.83 4.96
CA PRO A 30 -1.34 -25.94 4.62
C PRO A 30 -1.84 -26.86 3.48
N LYS A 31 -3.14 -26.83 3.16
CA LYS A 31 -3.73 -27.74 2.15
C LYS A 31 -3.88 -27.09 0.78
N PHE A 32 -3.73 -25.77 0.70
CA PHE A 32 -3.94 -25.03 -0.52
C PHE A 32 -2.67 -25.01 -1.37
N VAL A 33 -2.81 -25.31 -2.67
CA VAL A 33 -1.70 -25.37 -3.63
C VAL A 33 -2.01 -24.42 -4.79
N LEU A 34 -1.11 -23.49 -5.06
CA LEU A 34 -1.22 -22.57 -6.18
C LEU A 34 -0.90 -23.27 -7.51
N GLN A 35 -1.62 -22.89 -8.56
CA GLN A 35 -1.25 -23.28 -9.91
C GLN A 35 0.02 -22.52 -10.34
N PRO A 36 0.92 -23.13 -11.13
CA PRO A 36 2.20 -22.51 -11.49
C PRO A 36 2.10 -21.10 -12.07
N GLY A 37 1.14 -20.86 -12.98
CA GLY A 37 0.95 -19.53 -13.58
C GLY A 37 0.41 -18.47 -12.61
N VAL A 38 -0.28 -18.88 -11.54
CA VAL A 38 -0.75 -17.96 -10.50
C VAL A 38 0.39 -17.60 -9.55
N GLU A 39 1.25 -18.56 -9.26
CA GLU A 39 2.46 -18.34 -8.46
C GLU A 39 3.41 -17.34 -9.12
N GLU A 40 3.67 -17.49 -10.43
CA GLU A 40 4.47 -16.54 -11.21
C GLU A 40 3.85 -15.13 -11.15
N LEU A 41 2.54 -15.02 -11.36
CA LEU A 41 1.82 -13.75 -11.26
C LEU A 41 1.95 -13.10 -9.88
N LEU A 42 1.84 -13.87 -8.79
CA LEU A 42 2.00 -13.34 -7.43
C LEU A 42 3.42 -12.83 -7.19
N MET A 43 4.44 -13.49 -7.76
CA MET A 43 5.84 -13.06 -7.68
C MET A 43 6.10 -11.78 -8.47
N ASP A 44 5.51 -11.63 -9.65
CA ASP A 44 5.57 -10.39 -10.42
C ASP A 44 4.91 -9.24 -9.66
N MET A 45 3.71 -9.48 -9.13
CA MET A 45 2.99 -8.48 -8.31
C MET A 45 3.78 -8.09 -7.05
N ALA A 46 4.45 -9.05 -6.40
CA ALA A 46 5.30 -8.78 -5.25
C ALA A 46 6.51 -7.92 -5.62
N THR A 47 7.12 -8.18 -6.78
CA THR A 47 8.24 -7.39 -7.31
C THR A 47 7.80 -5.96 -7.61
N ASP A 48 6.68 -5.79 -8.29
CA ASP A 48 6.10 -4.47 -8.59
C ASP A 48 5.76 -3.70 -7.31
N PHE A 49 5.19 -4.39 -6.32
CA PHE A 49 4.92 -3.80 -5.01
C PHE A 49 6.20 -3.24 -4.35
N VAL A 50 7.30 -3.98 -4.38
CA VAL A 50 8.58 -3.51 -3.82
C VAL A 50 9.08 -2.27 -4.58
N ASN A 51 8.98 -2.26 -5.91
CA ASN A 51 9.39 -1.14 -6.74
C ASN A 51 8.57 0.12 -6.46
N ASP A 52 7.25 -0.02 -6.34
CA ASP A 52 6.33 1.07 -6.04
C ASP A 52 6.58 1.67 -4.66
N VAL A 53 6.68 0.81 -3.64
CA VAL A 53 6.94 1.22 -2.26
C VAL A 53 8.30 1.92 -2.16
N THR A 54 9.34 1.37 -2.77
CA THR A 54 10.69 1.94 -2.74
C THR A 54 10.73 3.30 -3.45
N SER A 55 10.10 3.40 -4.63
CA SER A 55 10.04 4.65 -5.40
C SER A 55 9.27 5.74 -4.65
N ALA A 56 8.12 5.41 -4.06
CA ALA A 56 7.35 6.34 -3.24
C ALA A 56 8.12 6.77 -1.98
N SER A 57 8.79 5.85 -1.30
CA SER A 57 9.61 6.13 -0.12
C SER A 57 10.80 7.02 -0.45
N GLY A 58 11.45 6.79 -1.61
CA GLY A 58 12.52 7.64 -2.12
C GLY A 58 12.06 9.07 -2.40
N ARG A 59 10.86 9.26 -2.98
CA ARG A 59 10.26 10.59 -3.17
C ARG A 59 10.01 11.28 -1.83
N LEU A 60 9.57 10.54 -0.81
CA LEU A 60 9.30 11.08 0.51
C LEU A 60 10.59 11.49 1.25
N ALA A 61 11.64 10.67 1.17
CA ALA A 61 12.96 10.99 1.70
C ALA A 61 13.52 12.28 1.07
N LYS A 62 13.40 12.42 -0.26
CA LYS A 62 13.77 13.65 -0.98
C LYS A 62 12.93 14.85 -0.53
N HIS A 63 11.61 14.68 -0.37
CA HIS A 63 10.70 15.75 0.07
C HIS A 63 11.09 16.34 1.44
N ARG A 64 11.55 15.49 2.38
CA ARG A 64 12.06 15.95 3.69
C ARG A 64 13.55 16.35 3.67
N ARG A 65 14.16 16.45 2.49
CA ARG A 65 15.58 16.82 2.27
C ARG A 65 16.57 15.83 2.90
N ALA A 66 16.22 14.56 2.96
CA ALA A 66 17.13 13.50 3.41
C ALA A 66 17.87 12.87 2.23
N ALA A 67 19.13 12.51 2.45
CA ALA A 67 19.96 11.81 1.46
C ALA A 67 19.70 10.30 1.41
N GLN A 68 19.08 9.74 2.46
CA GLN A 68 18.84 8.30 2.61
C GLN A 68 17.38 8.03 2.95
N VAL A 69 16.86 6.91 2.43
CA VAL A 69 15.52 6.41 2.78
C VAL A 69 15.57 5.83 4.19
N GLU A 70 14.67 6.29 5.05
CA GLU A 70 14.53 5.79 6.42
C GLU A 70 13.26 4.97 6.57
N SER A 71 13.21 4.14 7.63
CA SER A 71 12.04 3.30 7.95
C SER A 71 10.71 4.08 8.04
N LYS A 72 10.74 5.35 8.45
CA LYS A 72 9.54 6.20 8.51
C LYS A 72 8.96 6.52 7.13
N ASP A 73 9.81 6.56 6.10
CA ASP A 73 9.39 6.86 4.74
C ASP A 73 8.58 5.68 4.18
N VAL A 74 9.12 4.47 4.34
CA VAL A 74 8.45 3.22 3.98
C VAL A 74 7.18 3.02 4.78
N GLN A 75 7.21 3.26 6.09
CA GLN A 75 6.05 3.08 6.94
C GLN A 75 4.89 4.02 6.56
N LEU A 76 5.18 5.27 6.14
CA LEU A 76 4.12 6.18 5.69
C LEU A 76 3.47 5.70 4.40
N VAL A 77 4.27 5.22 3.44
CA VAL A 77 3.75 4.71 2.16
C VAL A 77 2.86 3.49 2.39
N LEU A 78 3.30 2.52 3.21
CA LEU A 78 2.52 1.33 3.52
C LEU A 78 1.18 1.67 4.19
N ASP A 79 1.18 2.58 5.17
CA ASP A 79 -0.03 2.98 5.91
C ASP A 79 -1.01 3.79 5.03
N LYS A 80 -0.50 4.72 4.20
CA LYS A 80 -1.37 5.63 3.44
C LYS A 80 -1.85 5.08 2.10
N ASN A 81 -1.03 4.31 1.42
CA ASN A 81 -1.37 3.85 0.07
C ASN A 81 -1.96 2.45 0.09
N TYR A 82 -1.46 1.57 0.97
CA TYR A 82 -1.84 0.16 1.01
C TYR A 82 -2.66 -0.22 2.25
N GLY A 83 -2.79 0.68 3.23
CA GLY A 83 -3.47 0.39 4.50
C GLY A 83 -2.75 -0.65 5.37
N ILE A 84 -1.47 -0.92 5.09
CA ILE A 84 -0.65 -1.91 5.79
C ILE A 84 0.06 -1.24 6.96
N SER A 85 -0.17 -1.73 8.18
CA SER A 85 0.49 -1.24 9.38
C SER A 85 1.49 -2.27 9.91
N VAL A 86 2.79 -2.00 9.76
CA VAL A 86 3.84 -2.85 10.31
C VAL A 86 3.89 -2.67 11.82
N ALA A 87 3.26 -3.60 12.55
CA ALA A 87 3.10 -3.57 14.00
C ALA A 87 4.45 -3.78 14.72
N ALA A 88 5.22 -2.70 14.89
CA ALA A 88 6.39 -2.65 15.80
C ALA A 88 6.67 -1.24 16.36
N LYS A 89 6.14 -0.19 15.74
CA LYS A 89 6.22 1.18 16.27
C LYS A 89 4.83 1.77 16.30
N LYS A 90 4.47 2.40 17.44
CA LYS A 90 3.28 3.26 17.59
C LYS A 90 3.03 3.98 16.28
N LYS A 91 1.78 4.00 15.80
CA LYS A 91 1.38 4.77 14.62
C LYS A 91 2.15 6.10 14.62
N LEU A 92 3.19 6.22 13.79
CA LEU A 92 3.99 7.46 13.69
C LEU A 92 3.08 8.63 13.33
N HIS A 93 1.99 8.29 12.64
CA HIS A 93 0.80 9.09 12.51
C HIS A 93 -0.36 8.29 13.11
N ALA A 94 -0.59 8.41 14.43
CA ALA A 94 -1.96 8.34 14.93
C ALA A 94 -2.80 9.15 13.93
N PRO A 95 -3.97 8.66 13.46
CA PRO A 95 -4.73 9.35 12.42
C PRO A 95 -4.77 10.79 12.86
N SER A 96 -4.05 11.68 12.14
CA SER A 96 -3.93 13.06 12.57
C SER A 96 -5.35 13.46 12.76
N SER A 97 -5.79 13.70 14.01
CA SER A 97 -7.15 14.09 14.28
C SER A 97 -7.34 15.26 13.34
N LYS A 98 -8.09 15.09 12.24
CA LYS A 98 -8.14 16.07 11.16
C LYS A 98 -8.36 17.37 11.89
N SER A 99 -7.39 18.30 11.84
CA SER A 99 -7.42 19.46 12.70
C SER A 99 -8.83 20.04 12.59
N LYS A 100 -9.57 20.05 13.70
CA LYS A 100 -10.97 20.49 13.65
C LYS A 100 -10.92 21.85 12.97
N PRO A 101 -11.69 22.07 11.88
CA PRO A 101 -11.58 23.29 11.11
C PRO A 101 -11.70 24.45 12.09
N THR A 102 -10.70 25.35 12.06
CA THR A 102 -10.66 26.47 12.98
C THR A 102 -12.02 27.19 12.88
N LYS A 103 -12.61 27.54 14.02
CA LYS A 103 -13.96 28.15 14.06
C LYS A 103 -14.06 29.47 13.28
N SER A 104 -12.92 30.01 12.84
CA SER A 104 -12.77 31.22 12.04
C SER A 104 -12.30 30.96 10.59
N SER A 105 -12.41 29.74 10.07
CA SER A 105 -12.12 29.49 8.65
C SER A 105 -13.20 30.12 7.77
N VAL A 106 -12.79 30.72 6.64
CA VAL A 106 -13.68 31.18 5.55
C VAL A 106 -14.69 30.10 5.15
N HIS A 107 -14.28 28.83 5.20
CA HIS A 107 -15.16 27.70 4.94
C HIS A 107 -16.36 27.66 5.89
N MET A 108 -16.14 27.84 7.19
CA MET A 108 -17.19 27.86 8.21
C MET A 108 -18.14 29.05 8.04
N HIS A 109 -17.58 30.23 7.71
CA HIS A 109 -18.39 31.41 7.38
C HIS A 109 -19.31 31.13 6.18
N ARG A 110 -18.76 30.53 5.10
CA ARG A 110 -19.53 30.14 3.91
C ARG A 110 -20.62 29.11 4.24
N VAL A 111 -20.33 28.10 5.07
CA VAL A 111 -21.33 27.11 5.52
C VAL A 111 -22.45 27.77 6.32
N ALA A 112 -22.12 28.73 7.20
CA ALA A 112 -23.12 29.46 7.99
C ALA A 112 -24.08 30.26 7.10
N LEU A 113 -23.55 31.00 6.12
CA LEU A 113 -24.38 31.72 5.14
C LEU A 113 -25.29 30.79 4.35
N LYS A 114 -24.78 29.64 3.89
CA LYS A 114 -25.59 28.64 3.17
C LYS A 114 -26.72 28.09 4.06
N ARG A 115 -26.44 27.76 5.32
CA ARG A 115 -27.46 27.30 6.28
C ARG A 115 -28.52 28.37 6.50
N LYS A 116 -28.13 29.64 6.67
CA LYS A 116 -29.06 30.76 6.83
C LYS A 116 -29.99 30.88 5.62
N ALA A 117 -29.45 30.86 4.41
CA ALA A 117 -30.25 30.92 3.18
C ALA A 117 -31.24 29.76 3.06
N LEU A 118 -30.82 28.52 3.36
CA LEU A 118 -31.70 27.34 3.33
C LEU A 118 -32.83 27.44 4.37
N THR A 119 -32.55 27.91 5.59
CA THR A 119 -33.60 28.10 6.60
C THR A 119 -34.59 29.20 6.22
N ALA A 120 -34.12 30.28 5.59
CA ALA A 120 -34.98 31.34 5.08
C ALA A 120 -35.88 30.82 3.95
N ALA A 121 -35.32 30.05 3.01
CA ALA A 121 -36.09 29.40 1.94
C ALA A 121 -37.15 28.44 2.50
N ALA A 122 -36.80 27.58 3.45
CA ALA A 122 -37.74 26.66 4.08
C ALA A 122 -38.87 27.39 4.83
N ARG A 123 -38.59 28.52 5.47
CA ARG A 123 -39.62 29.38 6.10
C ARG A 123 -40.51 30.07 5.07
N ALA A 124 -39.98 30.46 3.92
CA ALA A 124 -40.76 31.05 2.84
C ALA A 124 -41.71 30.03 2.20
N GLN A 125 -41.30 28.76 2.08
CA GLN A 125 -42.13 27.67 1.55
C GLN A 125 -43.30 27.30 2.48
N LYS A 126 -43.16 27.47 3.80
CA LYS A 126 -44.23 27.22 4.79
C LYS A 126 -45.28 28.34 4.91
N LYS A 127 -45.10 29.46 4.20
CA LYS A 127 -46.02 30.61 4.19
C LYS A 127 -46.88 30.70 2.92
N LYS A 128 -46.87 29.64 2.10
CA LYS A 128 -47.82 29.40 1.00
C LYS A 128 -48.74 28.25 1.42
#